data_AF-A0A7S2RW35-F1
#
_entry.id   AF-A0A7S2RW35-F1
#
_cell.length_a   1.000
_cell.length_b   1.000
_cell.length_c   1.000
_cell.angle_alpha   90.00
_cell.angle_beta   90.00
_cell.angle_gamma   90.00
#
_symmetry.space_group_name_H-M   'P 1'
#
loop_
_entity.id
_entity.type
_entity.pdbx_description
1 polymer ?
#
loop_
_entity_poly.entity_id
_entity_poly.type
_entity_poly.pdbx_seq_one_letter_code
_entity_poly.pdbx_strand_id
1 'polypeptide(L)'
;QANSRFGWSVSLSADGTVVGISTNSDSSILCYVRVFEYDELKDKWIQRGDCLDGEENVQLDTYVKLSSTGSIVAISASYNNEDGFVKVFEYNAFEIKWKQLGD
;
A
#
# COMPACT_ATOMS: atom_id res chain seq x y z
N GLN A 1 -21.72 7.81 0.54
CA GLN A 1 -20.77 6.97 -0.21
C GLN A 1 -19.65 7.92 -0.64
N ALA A 2 -18.57 8.00 0.13
CA ALA A 2 -17.51 8.98 -0.11
C ALA A 2 -16.49 8.38 -1.09
N ASN A 3 -16.09 9.19 -2.07
CA ASN A 3 -15.20 8.89 -3.18
C ASN A 3 -13.75 8.62 -2.70
N SER A 4 -13.52 7.53 -1.97
CA SER A 4 -12.16 6.99 -1.87
C SER A 4 -11.76 6.61 -3.29
N ARG A 5 -10.86 7.36 -3.93
CA ARG A 5 -10.34 7.01 -5.26
C ARG A 5 -9.34 5.85 -5.11
N PHE A 6 -9.86 4.71 -4.67
CA PHE A 6 -9.12 3.46 -4.59
C PHE A 6 -8.65 3.10 -6.00
N GLY A 7 -7.38 2.74 -6.16
CA GLY A 7 -6.76 2.57 -7.48
C GLY A 7 -6.08 3.84 -8.02
N TRP A 8 -5.73 4.80 -7.17
CA TRP A 8 -4.96 5.98 -7.58
C TRP A 8 -3.59 5.60 -8.15
N SER A 9 -2.88 4.70 -7.46
CA SER A 9 -1.67 4.05 -7.96
C SER A 9 -1.80 2.53 -7.78
N VAL A 10 -1.31 1.79 -8.77
CA VAL A 10 -1.27 0.33 -8.75
C VAL A 10 0.15 -0.11 -9.11
N SER A 11 0.63 -1.13 -8.39
CA SER A 11 1.90 -1.80 -8.69
C SER A 11 1.70 -3.30 -8.58
N LEU A 12 2.36 -4.06 -9.45
CA LEU A 12 2.37 -5.52 -9.41
C LEU A 12 3.79 -6.03 -9.14
N SER A 13 3.90 -7.22 -8.55
CA SER A 13 5.11 -8.05 -8.61
C SER A 13 5.37 -8.49 -10.06
N ALA A 14 6.59 -8.97 -10.34
CA ALA A 14 7.01 -9.34 -11.68
C ALA A 14 6.21 -10.52 -12.27
N ASP A 15 5.79 -11.45 -11.41
CA ASP A 15 4.93 -12.58 -11.75
C ASP A 15 3.43 -12.25 -11.72
N GLY A 16 3.08 -11.02 -11.29
CA GLY A 16 1.71 -10.56 -11.19
C GLY A 16 0.88 -11.22 -10.08
N THR A 17 1.49 -11.93 -9.13
CA THR A 17 0.78 -12.61 -8.03
C THR A 17 0.52 -11.72 -6.83
N VAL A 18 1.20 -10.57 -6.74
CA VAL A 18 1.03 -9.57 -5.68
C VAL A 18 0.69 -8.22 -6.30
N VAL A 19 -0.35 -7.56 -5.77
CA VAL A 19 -0.79 -6.23 -6.21
C VAL A 19 -0.89 -5.26 -5.04
N GLY A 20 -0.21 -4.13 -5.15
CA GLY A 20 -0.32 -3.00 -4.24
C GLY A 20 -1.23 -1.94 -4.86
N ILE A 21 -2.22 -1.50 -4.10
CA ILE A 21 -3.21 -0.50 -4.55
C ILE A 21 -3.26 0.61 -3.52
N SER A 22 -3.07 1.85 -3.98
CA SER A 22 -3.21 3.02 -3.14
C SER A 22 -4.56 3.73 -3.34
N THR A 23 -4.90 4.59 -2.39
CA THR A 23 -6.01 5.53 -2.47
C THR A 23 -5.49 6.96 -2.51
N ASN A 24 -6.17 7.82 -3.27
CA ASN A 24 -6.06 9.25 -3.09
C ASN A 24 -6.90 9.60 -1.85
N SER A 25 -6.25 9.82 -0.71
CA SER A 25 -6.96 10.06 0.56
C SER A 25 -7.66 11.41 0.56
N ASP A 26 -8.93 11.37 0.96
CA ASP A 26 -9.58 12.47 1.67
C ASP A 26 -9.33 12.25 3.17
N SER A 27 -9.35 13.29 3.99
CA SER A 27 -8.80 13.34 5.36
C SER A 27 -9.40 12.38 6.41
N SER A 28 -10.23 11.43 6.01
CA SER A 28 -10.93 10.45 6.87
C SER A 28 -10.50 9.00 6.63
N ILE A 29 -9.58 8.75 5.70
CA ILE A 29 -9.13 7.40 5.35
C ILE A 29 -7.83 7.10 6.12
N LEU A 30 -7.90 6.13 7.04
CA LEU A 30 -6.75 5.65 7.80
C LEU A 30 -5.82 4.75 6.97
N CYS A 31 -6.34 4.09 5.94
CA CYS A 31 -5.63 3.10 5.11
C CYS A 31 -5.25 3.67 3.74
N TYR A 32 -3.97 3.89 3.47
CA TYR A 32 -3.52 4.50 2.21
C TYR A 32 -3.15 3.47 1.14
N VAL A 33 -2.54 2.36 1.55
CA VAL A 33 -2.16 1.28 0.64
C VAL A 33 -2.64 -0.06 1.19
N ARG A 34 -3.23 -0.85 0.31
CA ARG A 34 -3.51 -2.27 0.54
C ARG A 34 -2.71 -3.09 -0.43
N VAL A 35 -2.16 -4.21 0.07
CA VAL A 35 -1.50 -5.20 -0.76
C VAL A 35 -2.36 -6.46 -0.76
N PHE A 36 -2.53 -7.07 -1.92
CA PHE A 36 -3.23 -8.33 -2.11
C PHE A 36 -2.30 -9.35 -2.76
N GLU A 37 -2.47 -10.61 -2.41
CA GLU A 37 -1.79 -11.75 -2.99
C GLU A 37 -2.85 -12.69 -3.58
N TYR A 38 -2.56 -13.24 -4.75
CA TYR A 38 -3.45 -14.19 -5.41
C TYR A 38 -3.34 -15.57 -4.75
N ASP A 39 -4.44 -16.07 -4.20
CA ASP A 39 -4.55 -17.43 -3.70
C ASP A 39 -5.06 -18.33 -4.85
N GLU A 40 -4.12 -19.03 -5.50
CA GLU A 40 -4.41 -19.94 -6.62
C GLU A 40 -5.36 -21.07 -6.23
N LEU A 41 -5.33 -21.54 -4.97
CA LEU A 41 -6.19 -22.63 -4.51
C LEU A 41 -7.65 -22.16 -4.34
N LYS A 42 -7.85 -20.89 -4.00
CA LYS A 42 -9.18 -20.30 -3.79
C LYS A 42 -9.69 -19.49 -4.98
N ASP A 43 -8.85 -19.30 -6.00
CA ASP A 43 -9.10 -18.47 -7.18
C ASP A 43 -9.51 -17.02 -6.79
N LYS A 44 -8.79 -16.46 -5.79
CA LYS A 44 -9.17 -15.18 -5.16
C LYS A 44 -7.96 -14.34 -4.77
N TRP A 45 -8.11 -13.03 -4.89
CA TRP A 45 -7.21 -12.05 -4.28
C TRP A 45 -7.53 -11.90 -2.79
N ILE A 46 -6.52 -12.12 -1.94
CA ILE A 46 -6.63 -12.01 -0.49
C ILE A 46 -5.72 -10.90 -0.03
N GLN A 47 -6.19 -10.06 0.90
CA GLN A 47 -5.34 -9.00 1.44
C GLN A 47 -4.16 -9.60 2.19
N ARG A 48 -2.96 -9.14 1.83
CA ARG A 48 -1.69 -9.55 2.40
C ARG A 48 -1.29 -8.56 3.48
N GLY A 49 -1.48 -8.96 4.73
CA GLY A 49 -1.16 -8.17 5.92
C GLY A 49 -2.09 -6.99 6.19
N ASP A 50 -1.73 -6.24 7.23
CA ASP A 50 -2.44 -5.03 7.63
C ASP A 50 -2.37 -3.95 6.54
N CYS A 51 -3.28 -2.98 6.60
CA CYS A 51 -3.11 -1.80 5.76
C CYS A 51 -1.87 -1.01 6.16
N LEU A 52 -1.27 -0.35 5.17
CA LEU A 52 -0.14 0.52 5.37
C LEU A 52 -0.68 1.93 5.64
N ASP A 53 -0.60 2.33 6.89
CA ASP A 53 -1.03 3.63 7.39
C ASP A 53 0.17 4.62 7.31
N GLY A 54 -0.08 5.78 6.71
CA GLY A 54 0.70 6.99 6.91
C GLY A 54 0.15 7.70 8.15
N GLU A 55 1.00 8.40 8.88
CA GLU A 55 0.55 9.12 10.07
C GLU A 55 -0.55 10.13 9.73
N GLU A 56 -1.48 10.33 10.66
CA GLU A 56 -2.67 11.18 10.49
C GLU A 56 -2.26 12.58 10.01
N ASN A 57 -2.50 12.88 8.73
CA ASN A 57 -2.59 14.21 8.16
C ASN A 57 -3.13 14.11 6.73
N VAL A 58 -3.58 15.22 6.17
CA VAL A 58 -4.18 15.31 4.83
C VAL A 58 -3.11 14.99 3.76
N GLN A 59 -2.85 13.71 3.57
CA GLN A 59 -1.97 13.18 2.54
C GLN A 59 -2.72 13.22 1.21
N LEU A 60 -2.05 13.71 0.17
CA LEU A 60 -2.56 13.67 -1.19
C LEU A 60 -1.64 12.82 -2.04
N ASP A 61 -2.26 12.17 -3.02
CA ASP A 61 -1.58 11.45 -4.09
C ASP A 61 -0.61 10.36 -3.58
N THR A 62 -1.10 9.40 -2.79
CA THR A 62 -0.26 8.29 -2.32
C THR A 62 0.14 7.37 -3.48
N TYR A 63 1.42 7.18 -3.72
CA TYR A 63 1.94 6.22 -4.70
C TYR A 63 2.46 4.95 -4.02
N VAL A 64 2.36 3.84 -4.75
CA VAL A 64 2.83 2.52 -4.29
C VAL A 64 3.73 1.90 -5.34
N LYS A 65 4.84 1.29 -4.89
CA LYS A 65 5.71 0.45 -5.70
C LYS A 65 6.04 -0.84 -4.97
N LEU A 66 5.88 -1.96 -5.67
CA LEU A 66 6.30 -3.27 -5.22
C LEU A 66 7.67 -3.63 -5.80
N SER A 67 8.46 -4.33 -5.00
CA SER A 67 9.58 -5.13 -5.50
C SER A 67 9.11 -6.23 -6.46
N SER A 68 10.03 -6.78 -7.24
CA SER A 68 9.73 -7.85 -8.19
C SER A 68 9.11 -9.09 -7.54
N THR A 69 9.44 -9.37 -6.29
CA THR A 69 8.90 -10.49 -5.50
C THR A 69 7.63 -10.13 -4.72
N GLY A 70 7.24 -8.86 -4.67
CA GLY A 70 6.13 -8.39 -3.85
C GLY A 70 6.35 -8.48 -2.33
N SER A 71 7.59 -8.75 -1.87
CA SER A 71 7.93 -8.83 -0.44
C SER A 71 8.32 -7.49 0.18
N ILE A 72 8.80 -6.56 -0.63
CA ILE A 72 9.04 -5.16 -0.26
C ILE A 72 8.03 -4.26 -0.96
N VAL A 73 7.53 -3.27 -0.22
CA VAL A 73 6.67 -2.19 -0.73
C VAL A 73 7.21 -0.84 -0.28
N ALA A 74 7.32 0.09 -1.23
CA ALA A 74 7.56 1.49 -0.95
C ALA A 74 6.26 2.27 -1.15
N ILE A 75 5.92 3.11 -0.20
CA ILE A 75 4.80 4.05 -0.27
C ILE A 75 5.35 5.46 -0.19
N SER A 76 4.75 6.38 -0.94
CA SER A 76 5.09 7.79 -0.84
C SER A 76 3.83 8.63 -0.87
N ALA A 77 3.82 9.75 -0.17
CA ALA A 77 2.74 10.74 -0.30
C ALA A 77 3.31 12.15 -0.26
N SER A 78 2.59 13.06 -0.89
CA SER A 78 2.86 14.50 -0.85
C SER A 78 1.83 15.20 0.03
N TYR A 79 2.24 16.30 0.65
CA TYR A 79 1.35 17.19 1.38
C TYR A 79 1.22 18.52 0.64
N ASN A 80 0.06 19.17 0.74
CA ASN A 80 -0.17 20.45 0.04
C ASN A 80 0.80 21.57 0.46
N ASN A 81 1.35 21.53 1.69
CA ASN A 81 2.18 22.59 2.25
C ASN A 81 3.35 22.08 3.12
N GLU A 82 3.70 20.79 3.04
CA GLU A 82 4.75 20.16 3.84
C GLU A 82 5.58 19.20 2.99
N ASP A 83 6.75 18.81 3.50
CA ASP A 83 7.60 17.83 2.84
C ASP A 83 6.89 16.47 2.80
N GLY A 84 6.79 15.89 1.59
CA GLY A 84 6.28 14.54 1.42
C GLY A 84 7.17 13.50 2.10
N PHE A 85 6.70 12.26 2.17
CA PHE A 85 7.47 11.15 2.73
C PHE A 85 7.59 9.99 1.75
N VAL A 86 8.58 9.12 2.01
CA VAL A 86 8.67 7.79 1.44
C VAL A 86 8.90 6.81 2.59
N LYS A 87 8.07 5.80 2.74
CA LYS A 87 8.26 4.73 3.72
C LYS A 87 8.43 3.40 3.01
N VAL A 88 9.36 2.59 3.48
CA VAL A 88 9.65 1.24 2.94
C VAL A 88 9.27 0.19 3.96
N PHE A 89 8.54 -0.83 3.52
CA PHE A 89 8.07 -1.93 4.37
C PHE A 89 8.48 -3.27 3.78
N GLU A 90 8.74 -4.22 4.66
CA GLU A 90 8.95 -5.63 4.35
C GLU A 90 7.81 -6.48 4.89
N TYR A 91 7.36 -7.45 4.09
CA TYR A 91 6.34 -8.39 4.48
C TYR A 91 6.93 -9.51 5.34
N ASN A 92 6.43 -9.63 6.57
CA ASN A 92 6.67 -10.75 7.43
C ASN A 92 5.57 -11.81 7.21
N ALA A 93 5.90 -12.88 6.51
CA ALA A 93 4.96 -13.97 6.22
C ALA A 93 4.59 -14.81 7.46
N PHE A 94 5.39 -14.80 8.53
CA PHE A 94 5.09 -15.52 9.76
C PHE A 94 4.03 -14.81 10.59
N GLU A 95 4.11 -13.48 10.66
CA GLU A 95 3.17 -12.64 11.41
C GLU A 95 2.00 -12.16 10.55
N ILE A 96 2.09 -12.32 9.23
CA ILE A 96 1.16 -11.78 8.23
C ILE A 96 1.06 -10.26 8.43
N LYS A 97 2.21 -9.59 8.51
CA LYS A 97 2.29 -8.14 8.79
C LYS A 97 3.34 -7.46 7.95
N TRP A 98 3.15 -6.16 7.77
CA TRP A 98 4.17 -5.28 7.20
C TRP A 98 4.97 -4.63 8.30
N LYS A 99 6.30 -4.69 8.17
CA LYS A 99 7.24 -4.06 9.08
C LYS A 99 7.96 -2.94 8.35
N GLN A 100 7.92 -1.73 8.92
CA GLN A 100 8.68 -0.60 8.37
C GLN A 100 10.18 -0.86 8.50
N LEU A 101 10.91 -0.69 7.40
CA LEU A 101 12.37 -0.78 7.33
C LEU A 101 13.03 0.60 7.42
N GLY A 102 12.36 1.66 6.96
CA GLY A 102 12.86 3.03 6.99
C GLY A 102 11.86 4.05 6.43
N ASP A 103 12.15 5.33 6.70
CA ASP A 103 11.44 6.54 6.27
C ASP A 103 12.40 7.66 5.80
#